data_AF-A0A960VVK1-F1
#
_entry.id   AF-A0A960VVK1-F1
#
_cell.length_a   1.000
_cell.length_b   1.000
_cell.length_c   1.000
_cell.angle_alpha   90.00
_cell.angle_beta   90.00
_cell.angle_gamma   90.00
#
_symmetry.space_group_name_H-M   'P 1'
#
loop_
_entity.id
_entity.type
_entity.pdbx_description
1 polymer ?
#
loop_
_entity_poly.entity_id
_entity_poly.type
_entity_poly.pdbx_seq_one_letter_code
_entity_poly.pdbx_strand_id
1 'polypeptide(L)' 'MYIDSSAIGFFVKQGHVLDKDQKCLKLIGVSETLRRIFKTDGFEKFIKVYSSKIFQ' A
#
# COMPACT_ATOMS: atom_id res chain seq x y z
N MET A 1 8.03 -14.26 -1.86
CA MET A 1 6.85 -14.11 -0.99
C MET A 1 5.71 -13.65 -1.87
N TYR A 2 4.62 -14.42 -1.94
CA TYR A 2 3.43 -14.07 -2.72
C TYR A 2 2.41 -13.46 -1.75
N ILE A 3 1.80 -12.33 -2.13
CA ILE A 3 0.74 -11.67 -1.36
C ILE A 3 -0.55 -11.96 -2.12
N ASP A 4 -1.49 -12.60 -1.45
CA ASP A 4 -2.83 -12.86 -1.99
C ASP A 4 -3.80 -11.71 -1.68
N SER A 5 -5.03 -11.83 -2.16
CA SER A 5 -6.08 -10.81 -1.98
C SER A 5 -6.44 -10.55 -0.52
N SER A 6 -6.29 -11.54 0.39
CA SER A 6 -6.58 -11.37 1.82
C SER A 6 -5.58 -10.42 2.48
N ALA A 7 -4.30 -10.55 2.12
CA ALA A 7 -3.24 -9.67 2.61
C ALA A 7 -3.39 -8.25 2.03
N ILE A 8 -3.82 -8.10 0.77
CA ILE A 8 -4.16 -6.79 0.20
C ILE A 8 -5.31 -6.16 1.00
N GLY A 9 -6.37 -6.91 1.28
CA GLY A 9 -7.52 -6.45 2.08
C GLY A 9 -7.11 -6.00 3.49
N PHE A 10 -6.15 -6.69 4.12
CA PHE A 10 -5.58 -6.28 5.39
C PHE A 10 -4.94 -4.88 5.30
N PHE A 11 -4.07 -4.62 4.32
CA PHE A 11 -3.43 -3.30 4.15
C PHE A 11 -4.44 -2.20 3.83
N VAL A 12 -5.46 -2.49 3.01
CA VAL A 12 -6.55 -1.55 2.74
C VAL A 12 -7.30 -1.19 4.02
N LYS A 13 -7.65 -2.18 4.85
CA LYS A 13 -8.30 -1.95 6.14
C LYS A 13 -7.45 -1.10 7.07
N GLN A 14 -6.15 -1.39 7.19
CA GLN A 14 -5.23 -0.60 8.03
C GLN A 14 -5.10 0.83 7.50
N GLY A 15 -4.95 1.00 6.19
CA GLY A 15 -4.90 2.31 5.55
C GLY A 15 -6.15 3.14 5.83
N HIS A 16 -7.33 2.52 5.77
CA HIS A 16 -8.60 3.20 6.05
C HIS A 16 -8.77 3.59 7.53
N VAL A 17 -8.26 2.79 8.46
CA VAL A 17 -8.24 3.15 9.89
C VAL A 17 -7.33 4.36 10.11
N LEU A 18 -6.13 4.36 9.51
CA LEU A 18 -5.18 5.47 9.63
C LEU A 18 -5.70 6.75 8.98
N ASP A 19 -6.40 6.65 7.84
CA ASP A 19 -6.99 7.79 7.14
C ASP A 19 -7.99 8.56 8.01
N LYS A 20 -8.79 7.83 8.82
CA LYS A 20 -9.72 8.45 9.80
C LYS A 20 -8.99 9.30 10.85
N ASP A 21 -7.74 8.96 11.16
CA ASP A 21 -6.86 9.72 12.05
C ASP A 21 -6.00 10.74 11.30
N GLN A 22 -6.32 11.04 10.03
CA GLN A 22 -5.52 11.88 9.11
C GLN A 22 -4.07 11.39 8.95
N LYS A 23 -3.84 10.10 9.13
CA LYS A 23 -2.55 9.42 8.92
C LYS A 23 -2.60 8.61 7.63
N CYS A 24 -1.42 8.29 7.10
CA CYS A 24 -1.28 7.56 5.85
C CYS A 24 -0.38 6.34 6.06
N LEU A 25 -0.80 5.19 5.55
CA LEU A 25 0.00 3.97 5.54
C LEU A 25 1.08 4.07 4.46
N LYS A 26 2.34 3.83 4.84
CA LYS A 26 3.47 3.80 3.89
C LYS A 26 3.98 2.36 3.75
N LEU A 27 3.94 1.83 2.54
CA LEU A 27 4.52 0.54 2.21
C LEU A 27 5.82 0.76 1.43
N ILE A 28 6.92 0.23 1.94
CA ILE A 28 8.26 0.37 1.36
C ILE A 28 8.70 -0.99 0.83
N GLY A 29 9.36 -0.99 -0.33
CA GLY A 29 9.89 -2.20 -0.94
C GLY A 29 8.86 -3.12 -1.55
N VAL A 30 7.78 -2.51 -2.02
CA VAL A 30 6.70 -3.21 -2.70
C VAL A 30 7.08 -3.43 -4.17
N SER A 31 6.71 -4.60 -4.70
CA SER A 31 6.90 -4.91 -6.12
C SER A 31 6.06 -4.00 -7.02
N GLU A 32 6.48 -3.82 -8.27
CA GLU A 32 5.73 -3.04 -9.27
C GLU A 32 4.28 -3.55 -9.45
N THR A 33 4.08 -4.87 -9.41
CA THR A 33 2.76 -5.50 -9.51
C THR A 33 1.82 -5.04 -8.39
N LEU A 34 2.28 -5.09 -7.14
CA LEU A 34 1.48 -4.65 -6.00
C LEU A 34 1.25 -3.14 -6.00
N ARG A 35 2.26 -2.36 -6.42
CA ARG A 35 2.10 -0.92 -6.62
C ARG A 35 0.99 -0.60 -7.62
N ARG A 36 0.90 -1.35 -8.73
CA ARG A 36 -0.17 -1.19 -9.72
C ARG A 36 -1.53 -1.51 -9.13
N ILE A 37 -1.67 -2.58 -8.34
CA ILE A 37 -2.93 -2.94 -7.69
C ILE A 37 -3.43 -1.78 -6.80
N PHE A 38 -2.60 -1.28 -5.88
CA PHE A 38 -2.99 -0.18 -5.00
C PHE A 38 -3.31 1.13 -5.76
N LYS A 39 -2.71 1.35 -6.93
CA LYS A 39 -2.98 2.52 -7.77
C LYS A 39 -4.26 2.37 -8.58
N THR A 40 -4.44 1.25 -9.29
CA THR A 40 -5.61 0.99 -10.14
C THR A 40 -6.91 1.03 -9.33
N ASP A 41 -6.88 0.49 -8.11
CA ASP A 41 -8.05 0.43 -7.24
C ASP A 41 -8.27 1.73 -6.44
N GLY A 42 -7.45 2.78 -6.67
CA GLY A 42 -7.62 4.10 -6.07
C GLY A 42 -7.24 4.22 -4.59
N PHE A 43 -6.51 3.24 -4.04
CA PHE A 43 -6.08 3.22 -2.64
C PHE A 43 -4.91 4.17 -2.35
N GLU A 44 -4.34 4.81 -3.36
CA GLU A 44 -3.21 5.74 -3.23
C GLU A 44 -3.51 6.98 -2.36
N LYS A 45 -4.79 7.27 -2.11
CA LYS A 45 -5.23 8.35 -1.22
C LYS A 45 -4.78 8.15 0.22
N PHE A 46 -4.79 6.91 0.71
CA PHE A 46 -4.47 6.58 2.10
C PHE A 46 -3.34 5.55 2.23
N ILE A 47 -2.89 4.94 1.13
CA ILE A 47 -1.71 4.07 1.07
C ILE A 47 -0.69 4.64 0.10
N LYS A 48 0.47 5.05 0.60
CA LYS A 48 1.63 5.45 -0.23
C LYS A 48 2.58 4.28 -0.42
N VAL A 49 2.85 3.94 -1.66
CA VAL A 49 3.70 2.80 -2.02
C VAL A 49 5.01 3.29 -2.64
N TYR A 50 6.13 2.84 -2.08
CA TYR A 50 7.47 3.20 -2.51
C TYR A 50 8.24 1.94 -2.95
N SER A 51 8.96 2.04 -4.06
CA SER A 51 9.93 1.01 -4.45
C SER A 51 11.16 1.10 -3.54
N SER A 52 11.82 -0.03 -3.27
CA SER A 52 13.06 -0.08 -2.48
C SER A 52 14.24 0.68 -3.09
N LYS A 53 14.11 1.33 -4.25
CA LYS A 53 15.24 1.94 -4.97
C LYS A 53 15.79 3.22 -4.31
N ILE A 54 15.30 3.63 -3.14
CA ILE A 54 15.79 4.82 -2.43
C ILE A 54 16.60 4.40 -1.20
N PHE A 55 17.70 3.68 -1.41
CA PHE A 55 18.86 3.61 -0.52
C PHE A 55 20.06 3.09 -1.36
N GLN A 56 20.57 3.94 -2.24
CA GLN A 56 21.93 3.88 -2.79
C GLN A 56 22.55 5.26 -2.67
#